data_AF-A0A4V1CWH8-F1
#
_entry.id   AF-A0A4V1CWH8-F1
#
_cell.length_a   1.000
_cell.length_b   1.000
_cell.length_c   1.000
_cell.angle_alpha   90.00
_cell.angle_beta   90.00
_cell.angle_gamma   90.00
#
_symmetry.space_group_name_H-M   'P 1'
#
loop_
_entity.id
_entity.type
_entity.pdbx_description
1 polymer ?
#
loop_
_entity_poly.entity_id
_entity_poly.type
_entity_poly.pdbx_seq_one_letter_code
_entity_poly.pdbx_strand_id
1 'polypeptide(L)'
;MSDETDVVGRFVALRCAEQGLAEAATLAWAPTIPVDRPGAGARGVLTLVVRPSGAPGHVLRIDAVAGSHLFASAEVPAVWEPGVTVRSDGRPTRIPLPLTPARCDPHAFVEGGGATAFRVRFHLDGVPGEVLLRMDEAGRRAAFAFARESCGLD
;
A
#
# COMPACT_ATOMS: atom_id res chain seq x y z
N MET A 1 35.40 15.60 -1.99
CA MET A 1 34.36 16.07 -1.07
C MET A 1 33.18 15.14 -1.27
N SER A 2 33.17 14.04 -0.53
CA SER A 2 32.15 13.00 -0.63
C SER A 2 30.92 13.51 0.10
N ASP A 3 29.76 13.52 -0.56
CA ASP A 3 28.49 13.78 0.13
C ASP A 3 28.27 12.62 1.11
N GLU A 4 28.51 12.88 2.39
CA GLU A 4 28.44 11.91 3.49
C GLU A 4 27.02 11.35 3.69
N THR A 5 26.04 11.89 2.95
CA THR A 5 24.63 11.51 3.03
C THR A 5 23.97 11.12 1.70
N ASP A 6 24.66 11.30 0.56
CA ASP A 6 24.16 11.07 -0.82
C ASP A 6 22.66 11.36 -1.01
N VAL A 7 22.21 12.50 -0.46
CA VAL A 7 20.78 12.85 -0.42
C VAL A 7 20.26 13.08 -1.83
N VAL A 8 21.10 13.67 -2.68
CA VAL A 8 20.76 13.97 -4.08
C VAL A 8 20.59 12.69 -4.89
N GLY A 9 21.53 11.73 -4.79
CA GLY A 9 21.43 10.46 -5.51
C GLY A 9 20.18 9.68 -5.14
N ARG A 10 19.86 9.60 -3.84
CA ARG A 10 18.64 8.96 -3.36
C ARG A 10 17.37 9.65 -3.83
N PHE A 11 17.33 10.98 -3.84
CA PHE A 11 16.16 11.71 -4.32
C PHE A 11 15.92 11.51 -5.82
N VAL A 12 16.98 11.56 -6.64
CA VAL A 12 16.89 11.31 -8.07
C VAL A 12 16.40 9.89 -8.35
N ALA A 13 16.94 8.89 -7.64
CA ALA A 13 16.51 7.49 -7.79
C ALA A 13 15.01 7.32 -7.47
N LEU A 14 14.51 7.96 -6.41
CA LEU A 14 13.08 7.95 -6.08
C LEU A 14 12.22 8.57 -7.19
N ARG A 15 12.64 9.70 -7.76
CA ARG A 15 11.89 10.36 -8.83
C ARG A 15 11.89 9.54 -10.12
N CYS A 16 13.02 8.94 -10.49
CA CYS A 16 13.09 8.04 -11.63
C CYS A 16 12.20 6.80 -11.43
N ALA A 17 12.17 6.24 -10.21
CA ALA A 17 11.29 5.11 -9.89
C ALA A 17 9.80 5.48 -9.96
N GLU A 18 9.40 6.64 -9.44
CA GLU A 18 8.02 7.14 -9.55
C GLU A 18 7.60 7.37 -11.00
N GLN A 19 8.48 7.95 -11.81
CA GLN A 19 8.20 8.19 -13.23
C GLN A 19 8.10 6.87 -14.02
N GLY A 20 9.07 5.97 -13.86
CA GLY A 20 9.02 4.65 -14.50
C GLY A 20 7.80 3.84 -14.07
N LEU A 21 7.41 3.93 -12.80
CA LEU A 21 6.16 3.31 -12.33
C LEU A 21 4.97 3.85 -13.10
N ALA A 22 4.84 5.17 -13.26
CA ALA A 22 3.73 5.78 -13.99
C ALA A 22 3.68 5.40 -15.49
N GLU A 23 4.84 5.13 -16.11
CA GLU A 23 4.93 4.62 -17.48
C GLU A 23 4.47 3.15 -17.58
N ALA A 24 4.70 2.34 -16.54
CA ALA A 24 4.35 0.93 -16.50
C ALA A 24 2.91 0.65 -16.01
N ALA A 25 2.46 1.33 -14.97
CA ALA A 25 1.16 1.10 -14.33
C ALA A 25 0.74 2.25 -13.39
N THR A 26 -0.57 2.35 -13.14
CA THR A 26 -1.09 3.14 -12.01
C THR A 26 -1.42 2.23 -10.83
N LEU A 27 -1.10 2.68 -9.62
CA LEU A 27 -1.43 2.00 -8.37
C LEU A 27 -2.52 2.79 -7.64
N ALA A 28 -3.50 2.09 -7.10
CA ALA A 28 -4.54 2.67 -6.26
C ALA A 28 -5.02 1.68 -5.20
N TRP A 29 -5.50 2.17 -4.07
CA TRP A 29 -6.27 1.35 -3.14
C TRP A 29 -7.73 1.23 -3.62
N ALA A 30 -8.35 0.07 -3.42
CA ALA A 30 -9.80 -0.03 -3.58
C ALA A 30 -10.51 0.86 -2.52
N PRO A 31 -11.67 1.46 -2.85
CA PRO A 31 -12.36 2.41 -1.96
C PRO A 31 -13.17 1.73 -0.85
N THR A 32 -12.97 0.43 -0.62
CA THR A 32 -13.74 -0.39 0.31
C THR A 32 -12.79 -1.34 1.05
N ILE A 33 -13.16 -1.70 2.27
CA ILE A 33 -12.51 -2.73 3.08
C ILE A 33 -13.54 -3.83 3.33
N PRO A 34 -13.57 -4.89 2.50
CA PRO A 34 -14.41 -6.05 2.77
C PRO A 34 -14.04 -6.69 4.11
N VAL A 35 -15.04 -7.15 4.84
CA VAL A 35 -14.90 -7.80 6.15
C VAL A 35 -15.74 -9.08 6.12
N ASP A 36 -15.11 -10.23 6.42
CA ASP A 36 -15.81 -11.52 6.41
C ASP A 36 -16.69 -11.72 7.65
N ARG A 37 -16.22 -11.25 8.80
CA ARG A 37 -16.94 -11.31 10.08
C ARG A 37 -16.87 -9.95 10.78
N PRO A 38 -17.94 -9.13 10.68
CA PRO A 38 -18.05 -7.82 11.32
C PRO A 38 -18.01 -7.88 12.86
N GLY A 39 -17.71 -6.75 13.50
CA GLY A 39 -17.61 -6.60 14.96
C GLY A 39 -16.19 -6.61 15.53
N ALA A 40 -16.09 -6.63 16.87
CA ALA A 40 -14.80 -6.57 17.56
C ALA A 40 -13.88 -7.74 17.17
N GLY A 41 -12.63 -7.43 16.83
CA GLY A 41 -11.65 -8.38 16.30
C GLY A 41 -11.83 -8.74 14.82
N ALA A 42 -12.67 -8.00 14.09
CA ALA A 42 -12.85 -8.17 12.65
C ALA A 42 -11.52 -8.09 11.88
N ARG A 43 -11.41 -8.92 10.83
CA ARG A 43 -10.31 -8.86 9.86
C ARG A 43 -10.87 -8.32 8.55
N GLY A 44 -10.20 -7.33 8.00
CA GLY A 44 -10.56 -6.71 6.74
C GLY A 44 -9.67 -7.19 5.60
N VAL A 45 -9.96 -6.73 4.38
CA VAL A 45 -9.08 -6.90 3.22
C VAL A 45 -8.78 -5.53 2.61
N LEU A 46 -7.53 -5.11 2.71
CA LEU A 46 -7.00 -4.00 1.92
C LEU A 46 -6.74 -4.52 0.50
N THR A 47 -7.21 -3.82 -0.55
CA THR A 47 -6.95 -4.28 -1.93
C THR A 47 -6.10 -3.27 -2.68
N LEU A 48 -4.89 -3.66 -3.06
CA LEU A 48 -4.07 -2.92 -4.02
C LEU A 48 -4.56 -3.21 -5.45
N VAL A 49 -4.92 -2.18 -6.18
CA VAL A 49 -5.33 -2.25 -7.58
C VAL A 49 -4.18 -1.75 -8.44
N VAL A 50 -3.63 -2.65 -9.25
CA VAL A 50 -2.61 -2.35 -10.25
C VAL A 50 -3.29 -2.27 -11.61
N ARG A 51 -3.23 -1.12 -12.28
CA ARG A 51 -3.74 -0.95 -13.65
C ARG A 51 -2.55 -0.72 -14.58
N PRO A 52 -2.14 -1.75 -15.36
CA PRO A 52 -1.10 -1.60 -16.37
C PRO A 52 -1.39 -0.46 -17.34
N SER A 53 -0.35 0.18 -17.86
CA SER A 53 -0.49 1.28 -18.83
C SER A 53 -1.03 0.82 -20.19
N GLY A 54 -0.91 -0.47 -20.51
CA GLY A 54 -1.25 -1.08 -21.80
C GLY A 54 -0.10 -1.05 -22.80
N ALA A 55 0.97 -0.30 -22.53
CA ALA A 55 2.16 -0.26 -23.37
C ALA A 55 3.08 -1.44 -23.00
N PRO A 56 3.57 -2.25 -23.96
CA PRO A 56 4.53 -3.30 -23.68
C PRO A 56 5.89 -2.69 -23.29
N GLY A 57 6.72 -3.46 -22.57
CA GLY A 57 8.12 -3.09 -22.31
C GLY A 57 8.52 -3.11 -20.85
N HIS A 58 7.57 -3.17 -19.91
CA HIS A 58 7.88 -3.17 -18.49
C HIS A 58 7.30 -4.39 -17.76
N VAL A 59 8.05 -4.84 -16.76
CA VAL A 59 7.66 -5.85 -15.79
C VAL A 59 7.74 -5.23 -14.39
N LEU A 60 6.58 -5.05 -13.77
CA LEU A 60 6.45 -4.55 -12.41
C LEU A 60 6.24 -5.72 -11.45
N ARG A 61 7.06 -5.83 -10.41
CA ARG A 61 6.88 -6.78 -9.31
C ARG A 61 6.56 -6.02 -8.04
N ILE A 62 5.42 -6.30 -7.42
CA ILE A 62 5.07 -5.78 -6.10
C ILE A 62 5.64 -6.73 -5.06
N ASP A 63 6.66 -6.27 -4.32
CA ASP A 63 7.36 -7.13 -3.36
C ASP A 63 6.71 -7.08 -2.00
N ALA A 64 6.44 -5.87 -1.50
CA ALA A 64 5.91 -5.70 -0.16
C ALA A 64 5.09 -4.42 0.00
N VAL A 65 4.17 -4.47 0.96
CA VAL A 65 3.46 -3.28 1.47
C VAL A 65 3.75 -3.19 2.96
N ALA A 66 4.27 -2.05 3.39
CA ALA A 66 4.48 -1.77 4.82
C ALA A 66 3.16 -1.32 5.45
N GLY A 67 2.90 -1.79 6.68
CA GLY A 67 1.84 -1.26 7.52
C GLY A 67 1.99 0.24 7.81
N SER A 68 0.93 0.84 8.31
CA SER A 68 0.94 2.18 8.89
C SER A 68 0.93 2.09 10.42
N HIS A 69 0.87 3.23 11.10
CA HIS A 69 0.71 3.24 12.57
C HIS A 69 -0.64 2.69 13.04
N LEU A 70 -1.67 2.71 12.18
CA LEU A 70 -3.02 2.24 12.51
C LEU A 70 -3.32 0.85 11.95
N PHE A 71 -2.63 0.42 10.89
CA PHE A 71 -2.96 -0.80 10.16
C PHE A 71 -1.74 -1.68 9.92
N ALA A 72 -1.92 -2.99 10.08
CA ALA A 72 -0.91 -3.99 9.81
C ALA A 72 -1.50 -5.19 9.06
N SER A 73 -0.61 -6.07 8.57
CA SER A 73 -1.05 -7.36 8.05
C SER A 73 -1.73 -8.18 9.15
N ALA A 74 -2.84 -8.84 8.80
CA ALA A 74 -3.50 -9.81 9.67
C ALA A 74 -2.75 -11.16 9.74
N GLU A 75 -1.65 -11.29 8.99
CA GLU A 75 -0.74 -12.44 8.96
C GLU A 75 0.51 -12.18 9.80
N VAL A 76 1.33 -13.22 9.97
CA VAL A 76 2.62 -13.15 10.69
C VAL A 76 3.74 -13.52 9.72
N PRO A 77 4.78 -12.69 9.55
CA PRO A 77 4.99 -11.38 10.18
C PRO A 77 3.96 -10.33 9.73
N ALA A 78 3.78 -9.26 10.51
CA ALA A 78 2.76 -8.23 10.31
C ALA A 78 3.06 -7.26 9.12
N VAL A 79 3.63 -7.79 8.04
CA VAL A 79 3.96 -7.12 6.77
C VAL A 79 3.30 -7.89 5.62
N TRP A 80 2.93 -7.20 4.55
CA TRP A 80 2.43 -7.87 3.36
C TRP A 80 3.57 -8.10 2.38
N GLU A 81 3.72 -9.32 1.87
CA GLU A 81 4.72 -9.70 0.87
C GLU A 81 4.05 -10.42 -0.32
N PRO A 82 3.24 -9.72 -1.15
CA PRO A 82 2.41 -10.38 -2.15
C PRO A 82 3.22 -11.06 -3.27
N GLY A 83 4.44 -10.59 -3.57
CA GLY A 83 5.30 -11.20 -4.59
C GLY A 83 4.67 -11.26 -5.99
N VAL A 84 3.75 -10.35 -6.31
CA VAL A 84 2.94 -10.38 -7.53
C VAL A 84 3.67 -9.67 -8.66
N THR A 85 3.78 -10.33 -9.81
CA THR A 85 4.31 -9.74 -11.05
C THR A 85 3.18 -9.33 -11.99
N VAL A 86 3.28 -8.12 -12.53
CA VAL A 86 2.35 -7.51 -13.47
C VAL A 86 3.14 -6.99 -14.66
N ARG A 87 2.74 -7.38 -15.88
CA ARG A 87 3.29 -6.80 -17.11
C ARG A 87 2.55 -5.52 -17.48
N SER A 88 3.23 -4.54 -18.04
CA SER A 88 2.63 -3.26 -18.45
C SER A 88 1.62 -3.39 -19.60
N ASP A 89 1.70 -4.44 -20.41
CA ASP A 89 0.71 -4.83 -21.44
C ASP A 89 -0.34 -5.85 -20.91
N GLY A 90 -0.32 -6.11 -19.61
CA GLY A 90 -1.18 -7.09 -18.95
C GLY A 90 -2.59 -6.59 -18.65
N ARG A 91 -3.35 -7.44 -17.95
CA ARG A 91 -4.67 -7.07 -17.42
C ARG A 91 -4.54 -6.38 -16.06
N PRO A 92 -5.53 -5.55 -15.66
CA PRO A 92 -5.61 -5.04 -14.30
C PRO A 92 -5.58 -6.17 -13.27
N THR A 93 -4.79 -5.99 -12.21
CA THR A 93 -4.58 -6.96 -11.14
C THR A 93 -5.07 -6.38 -9.83
N ARG A 94 -5.77 -7.20 -9.03
CA ARG A 94 -6.21 -6.88 -7.67
C ARG A 94 -5.48 -7.77 -6.71
N ILE A 95 -4.73 -7.19 -5.78
CA ILE A 95 -3.92 -7.89 -4.79
C ILE A 95 -4.61 -7.74 -3.43
N PRO A 96 -5.25 -8.79 -2.90
CA PRO A 96 -5.86 -8.76 -1.58
C PRO A 96 -4.77 -8.85 -0.50
N LEU A 97 -4.86 -7.98 0.50
CA LEU A 97 -3.92 -7.82 1.61
C LEU A 97 -4.72 -7.92 2.92
N PRO A 98 -4.67 -9.06 3.64
CA PRO A 98 -5.41 -9.24 4.89
C PRO A 98 -5.02 -8.18 5.92
N LEU A 99 -6.00 -7.49 6.48
CA LEU A 99 -5.84 -6.26 7.25
C LEU A 99 -6.36 -6.42 8.68
N THR A 100 -5.59 -5.90 9.64
CA THR A 100 -6.01 -5.75 11.04
C THR A 100 -5.61 -4.37 11.55
N PRO A 101 -6.32 -3.78 12.54
CA PRO A 101 -5.78 -2.66 13.28
C PRO A 101 -4.48 -3.05 13.96
N ALA A 102 -3.47 -2.18 13.90
CA ALA A 102 -2.21 -2.34 14.61
C ALA A 102 -2.33 -1.89 16.08
N ARG A 103 -3.24 -0.94 16.34
CA ARG A 103 -3.50 -0.34 17.66
C ARG A 103 -4.99 0.03 17.78
N CYS A 104 -5.53 -0.07 18.99
CA CYS A 104 -6.93 0.23 19.29
C CYS A 104 -7.12 1.34 20.34
N ASP A 105 -6.07 2.08 20.70
CA ASP A 105 -6.21 3.23 21.60
C ASP A 105 -6.65 4.50 20.84
N PRO A 106 -7.40 5.41 21.49
CA PRO A 106 -7.93 6.61 20.84
C PRO A 106 -6.90 7.50 20.14
N HIS A 107 -5.66 7.53 20.63
CA HIS A 107 -4.60 8.36 20.05
C HIS A 107 -4.25 7.93 18.62
N ALA A 108 -4.31 6.62 18.33
CA ALA A 108 -4.00 6.07 17.01
C ALA A 108 -4.99 6.55 15.92
N PHE A 109 -6.17 7.01 16.30
CA PHE A 109 -7.19 7.53 15.37
C PHE A 109 -7.11 9.04 15.13
N VAL A 110 -6.39 9.76 16.00
CA VAL A 110 -6.22 11.22 15.95
C VAL A 110 -4.91 11.61 15.25
N GLU A 111 -3.92 10.69 15.22
CA GLU A 111 -2.72 10.87 14.40
C GLU A 111 -3.10 11.02 12.92
N GLY A 112 -2.55 12.06 12.28
CA GLY A 112 -3.07 12.64 11.03
C GLY A 112 -3.04 11.74 9.79
N GLY A 113 -3.20 12.35 8.60
CA GLY A 113 -3.49 11.67 7.31
C GLY A 113 -2.52 10.59 6.81
N GLY A 114 -1.47 10.25 7.56
CA GLY A 114 -0.60 9.10 7.30
C GLY A 114 -1.20 7.74 7.69
N ALA A 115 -2.29 7.69 8.46
CA ALA A 115 -2.92 6.43 8.90
C ALA A 115 -3.30 5.53 7.72
N THR A 116 -3.74 6.13 6.62
CA THR A 116 -4.18 5.45 5.39
C THR A 116 -3.22 5.67 4.22
N ALA A 117 -1.95 5.88 4.54
CA ALA A 117 -0.85 5.99 3.57
C ALA A 117 0.11 4.82 3.80
N PHE A 118 0.34 4.02 2.76
CA PHE A 118 1.11 2.79 2.85
C PHE A 118 2.27 2.84 1.87
N ARG A 119 3.45 2.41 2.34
CA ARG A 119 4.63 2.34 1.48
C ARG A 119 4.62 1.02 0.72
N VAL A 120 4.59 1.10 -0.61
CA VAL A 120 4.66 -0.04 -1.52
C VAL A 120 6.08 -0.13 -2.06
N ARG A 121 6.74 -1.27 -1.82
CA ARG A 121 8.05 -1.61 -2.39
C ARG A 121 7.85 -2.49 -3.61
N PHE A 122 8.59 -2.19 -4.66
CA PHE A 122 8.47 -2.89 -5.93
C PHE A 122 9.83 -3.00 -6.63
N HIS A 123 9.91 -3.86 -7.64
CA HIS A 123 10.93 -3.79 -8.68
C HIS A 123 10.26 -3.50 -10.01
N LEU A 124 10.82 -2.55 -10.76
CA LEU A 124 10.46 -2.26 -12.14
C LEU A 124 11.63 -2.65 -13.03
N ASP A 125 11.45 -3.66 -13.88
CA ASP A 125 12.52 -4.18 -14.76
C ASP A 125 13.79 -4.57 -13.99
N GLY A 126 13.60 -5.10 -12.77
CA GLY A 126 14.69 -5.48 -11.88
C GLY A 126 15.31 -4.33 -11.07
N VAL A 127 14.88 -3.09 -11.28
CA VAL A 127 15.32 -1.92 -10.50
C VAL A 127 14.40 -1.73 -9.30
N PRO A 128 14.90 -1.69 -8.06
CA PRO A 128 14.08 -1.47 -6.88
C PRO A 128 13.53 -0.05 -6.83
N GLY A 129 12.29 0.09 -6.34
CA GLY A 129 11.61 1.34 -6.13
C GLY A 129 10.64 1.29 -4.95
N GLU A 130 10.23 2.46 -4.49
CA GLU A 130 9.19 2.60 -3.48
C GLU A 130 8.28 3.79 -3.77
N VAL A 131 7.01 3.67 -3.37
CA VAL A 131 6.04 4.77 -3.45
C VAL A 131 5.17 4.80 -2.20
N LEU A 132 4.85 6.00 -1.72
CA LEU A 132 3.87 6.19 -0.65
C LEU A 132 2.47 6.36 -1.25
N LEU A 133 1.68 5.28 -1.24
CA LEU A 133 0.35 5.26 -1.82
C LEU A 133 -0.70 5.61 -0.77
N ARG A 134 -1.43 6.70 -1.00
CA ARG A 134 -2.50 7.19 -0.13
C ARG A 134 -3.85 6.68 -0.62
N MET A 135 -4.72 6.31 0.31
CA MET A 135 -6.14 6.10 -0.01
C MET A 135 -6.78 7.42 -0.43
N ASP A 136 -7.79 7.32 -1.30
CA ASP A 136 -8.71 8.42 -1.55
C ASP A 136 -9.63 8.65 -0.33
N GLU A 137 -10.51 9.64 -0.42
CA GLU A 137 -11.39 9.99 0.69
C GLU A 137 -12.34 8.85 1.06
N ALA A 138 -12.87 8.12 0.06
CA ALA A 138 -13.79 7.01 0.27
C ALA A 138 -13.11 5.83 0.96
N GLY A 139 -11.95 5.40 0.46
CA GLY A 139 -11.12 4.36 1.06
C GLY A 139 -10.66 4.73 2.47
N ARG A 140 -10.28 6.01 2.69
CA ARG A 140 -9.93 6.50 4.02
C ARG A 140 -11.09 6.34 4.99
N ARG A 141 -12.30 6.80 4.63
CA ARG A 141 -13.49 6.64 5.49
C ARG A 141 -13.79 5.17 5.77
N ALA A 142 -13.72 4.31 4.76
CA ALA A 142 -13.95 2.87 4.91
C ALA A 142 -12.93 2.22 5.85
N ALA A 143 -11.65 2.56 5.73
CA ALA A 143 -10.59 2.05 6.60
C ALA A 143 -10.77 2.48 8.06
N PHE A 144 -11.11 3.75 8.30
CA PHE A 144 -11.38 4.24 9.66
C PHE A 144 -12.64 3.61 10.27
N ALA A 145 -13.70 3.41 9.49
CA ALA A 145 -14.89 2.71 9.96
C ALA A 145 -14.56 1.26 10.36
N PHE A 146 -13.86 0.53 9.49
CA PHE A 146 -13.38 -0.82 9.79
C PHE A 146 -12.52 -0.85 11.07
N ALA A 147 -11.59 0.09 11.24
CA ALA A 147 -10.72 0.12 12.41
C ALA A 147 -11.49 0.35 13.71
N ARG A 148 -12.48 1.25 13.71
CA ARG A 148 -13.32 1.51 14.90
C ARG A 148 -14.14 0.28 15.27
N GLU A 149 -14.79 -0.32 14.28
CA GLU A 149 -15.60 -1.52 14.44
C GLU A 149 -14.76 -2.69 14.98
N SER A 150 -13.62 -2.97 14.34
CA SER A 150 -12.71 -4.03 14.77
C SER A 150 -12.15 -3.78 16.18
N CYS A 151 -12.01 -2.52 16.61
CA CYS A 151 -11.56 -2.19 17.95
C CYS A 151 -12.70 -2.12 18.99
N GLY A 152 -13.96 -2.32 18.58
CA GLY A 152 -15.12 -2.19 19.47
C GLY A 152 -15.38 -0.77 19.95
N LEU A 153 -15.03 0.24 19.13
CA LEU A 153 -15.19 1.66 19.40
C LEU A 153 -16.43 2.28 18.72
N ASP A 154 -17.35 1.42 18.27
CA ASP A 154 -18.63 1.79 17.65
C ASP A 154 -19.73 2.05 18.70
#